data_AF-A0A1C7MJT4-F1
#
_entry.id   AF-A0A1C7MJT4-F1
#
_cell.length_a   1.000
_cell.length_b   1.000
_cell.length_c   1.000
_cell.angle_alpha   90.00
_cell.angle_beta   90.00
_cell.angle_gamma   90.00
#
_symmetry.space_group_name_H-M   'P 1'
#
loop_
_entity.id
_entity.type
_entity.pdbx_description
1 polymer ?
#
loop_
_entity_poly.entity_id
_entity_poly.type
_entity_poly.pdbx_seq_one_letter_code
_entity_poly.pdbx_strand_id
1 'polypeptide(L)'
;MNLPLSAPHSHRPSMATYPPGQDLRNLTTLFPHVEDDLLMSIIRHELPGIEVYKLDSRRILESQWNFLEVSVEDSSISVRPTPSASELYHTLDSLLVPLNAYFSILCLHGLANGQPPMLPCHFFRYSSHLVKITAQYEWSAVVLYHLASFSRRCREMRAGDYTGWGRVDMDLMEEFLVPNQKHSHPKPRKNGRQR
;
A
#
# COMPACT_ATOMS: atom_id res chain seq x y z
N MET A 1 -52.38 -22.11 -44.95
CA MET A 1 -52.16 -22.00 -43.49
C MET A 1 -50.67 -22.03 -43.27
N ASN A 2 -50.02 -20.87 -43.07
CA ASN A 2 -48.58 -20.78 -42.85
C ASN A 2 -48.32 -20.52 -41.37
N LEU A 3 -47.62 -21.44 -40.71
CA LEU A 3 -47.08 -21.29 -39.36
C LEU A 3 -45.79 -20.46 -39.41
N PRO A 4 -45.56 -19.51 -38.48
CA PRO A 4 -44.30 -18.77 -38.42
C PRO A 4 -43.22 -19.56 -37.68
N LEU A 5 -42.03 -19.53 -38.26
CA LEU A 5 -40.78 -20.08 -37.75
C LEU A 5 -40.27 -19.17 -36.60
N SER A 6 -40.34 -19.64 -35.36
CA SER A 6 -39.76 -18.94 -34.20
C SER A 6 -38.24 -18.91 -34.29
N ALA A 7 -37.67 -17.70 -34.32
CA ALA A 7 -36.24 -17.45 -34.25
C ALA A 7 -35.69 -17.80 -32.85
N PRO A 8 -34.47 -18.36 -32.74
CA PRO A 8 -33.86 -18.63 -31.44
C PRO A 8 -33.45 -17.33 -30.74
N HIS A 9 -33.81 -17.23 -29.46
CA HIS A 9 -33.35 -16.16 -28.58
C HIS A 9 -31.83 -16.12 -28.51
N SER A 10 -31.25 -15.10 -29.13
CA SER A 10 -29.84 -14.76 -28.96
C SER A 10 -29.65 -14.27 -27.52
N HIS A 11 -29.19 -15.15 -26.64
CA HIS A 11 -28.60 -14.74 -25.37
C HIS A 11 -27.33 -13.96 -25.68
N ARG A 12 -27.47 -12.64 -25.70
CA ARG A 12 -26.36 -11.70 -25.71
C ARG A 12 -25.56 -11.94 -24.41
N PRO A 13 -24.29 -12.36 -24.46
CA PRO A 13 -23.49 -12.41 -23.25
C PRO A 13 -23.41 -10.99 -22.69
N SER A 14 -23.74 -10.84 -21.41
CA SER A 14 -23.55 -9.59 -20.67
C SER A 14 -22.10 -9.16 -20.87
N MET A 15 -21.88 -8.05 -21.57
CA MET A 15 -20.58 -7.40 -21.61
C MET A 15 -20.25 -7.02 -20.18
N ALA A 16 -19.32 -7.74 -19.55
CA ALA A 16 -18.70 -7.28 -18.33
C ALA A 16 -18.15 -5.88 -18.61
N THR A 17 -18.77 -4.87 -17.99
CA THR A 17 -18.40 -3.46 -18.12
C THR A 17 -17.00 -3.30 -17.55
N TYR A 18 -15.99 -3.43 -18.41
CA TYR A 18 -14.63 -3.05 -18.10
C TYR A 18 -14.56 -1.52 -18.17
N PRO A 19 -13.91 -0.84 -17.21
CA PRO A 19 -13.08 -1.39 -16.13
C PRO A 19 -13.83 -1.65 -14.80
N PRO A 20 -13.45 -2.72 -14.05
CA PRO A 20 -13.90 -2.91 -12.68
C PRO A 20 -13.37 -1.75 -11.81
N GLY A 21 -14.27 -1.06 -11.10
CA GLY A 21 -13.92 0.10 -10.26
C GLY A 21 -14.79 1.34 -10.43
N GLN A 22 -15.81 1.29 -11.31
CA GLN A 22 -16.76 2.41 -11.52
C GLN A 22 -17.66 2.71 -10.32
N ASP A 23 -17.94 1.71 -9.48
CA ASP A 23 -18.82 1.81 -8.31
C ASP A 23 -18.07 1.22 -7.10
N LEU A 24 -18.25 1.83 -5.93
CA LEU A 24 -17.73 1.35 -4.65
C LEU A 24 -18.12 -0.11 -4.41
N ARG A 25 -19.31 -0.54 -4.86
CA ARG A 25 -19.77 -1.93 -4.80
C ARG A 25 -18.81 -2.93 -5.46
N ASN A 26 -18.15 -2.55 -6.55
CA ASN A 26 -17.16 -3.40 -7.20
C ASN A 26 -15.88 -3.51 -6.36
N LEU A 27 -15.49 -2.44 -5.68
CA LEU A 27 -14.34 -2.44 -4.78
C LEU A 27 -14.62 -3.27 -3.52
N THR A 28 -15.78 -3.12 -2.88
CA THR A 28 -16.17 -3.94 -1.72
C THR A 28 -16.23 -5.43 -2.07
N THR A 29 -16.61 -5.78 -3.30
CA THR A 29 -16.58 -7.18 -3.77
C THR A 29 -15.15 -7.72 -3.92
N LEU A 30 -14.21 -6.89 -4.38
CA LEU A 30 -12.80 -7.28 -4.57
C LEU A 30 -11.98 -7.22 -3.28
N PHE A 31 -12.38 -6.36 -2.34
CA PHE A 31 -11.72 -6.13 -1.05
C PHE A 31 -12.72 -6.30 0.10
N PRO A 32 -13.33 -7.48 0.28
CA PRO A 32 -14.40 -7.69 1.26
C PRO A 32 -13.96 -7.59 2.73
N HIS A 33 -12.64 -7.57 2.96
CA HIS A 33 -12.03 -7.45 4.29
C HIS A 33 -11.68 -6.00 4.65
N VAL A 34 -11.85 -5.06 3.72
CA VAL A 34 -11.58 -3.63 3.93
C VAL A 34 -12.90 -2.93 4.21
N GLU A 35 -12.98 -2.24 5.35
CA GLU A 35 -14.17 -1.48 5.73
C GLU A 35 -14.50 -0.39 4.70
N ASP A 36 -15.79 -0.12 4.49
CA ASP A 36 -16.26 0.87 3.50
C ASP A 36 -15.71 2.28 3.80
N ASP A 37 -15.65 2.68 5.08
CA ASP A 37 -15.09 3.97 5.49
C ASP A 37 -13.59 4.09 5.16
N LEU A 38 -12.86 2.97 5.28
CA LEU A 38 -11.45 2.89 4.93
C LEU A 38 -11.26 2.97 3.42
N LEU A 39 -12.10 2.27 2.63
CA LEU A 39 -12.12 2.39 1.16
C LEU A 39 -12.38 3.84 0.73
N MET A 40 -13.37 4.49 1.32
CA MET A 40 -13.70 5.89 1.02
C MET A 40 -12.55 6.83 1.35
N SER A 41 -11.87 6.61 2.48
CA SER A 41 -10.69 7.38 2.88
C SER A 41 -9.53 7.22 1.89
N ILE A 42 -9.36 6.04 1.30
CA ILE A 42 -8.35 5.77 0.25
C ILE A 42 -8.70 6.53 -1.03
N ILE A 43 -9.95 6.41 -1.49
CA ILE A 43 -10.45 7.05 -2.72
C ILE A 43 -10.35 8.58 -2.62
N ARG A 44 -10.62 9.15 -1.44
CA ARG A 44 -10.49 10.59 -1.18
C ARG A 44 -9.05 11.05 -0.88
N HIS A 45 -8.11 10.11 -0.78
CA HIS A 45 -6.72 10.36 -0.40
C HIS A 45 -6.58 11.07 0.96
N GLU A 46 -7.43 10.65 1.91
CA GLU A 46 -7.51 11.14 3.29
C GLU A 46 -6.92 10.14 4.30
N LEU A 47 -6.69 8.88 3.88
CA LEU A 47 -6.06 7.87 4.73
C LEU A 47 -4.64 8.32 5.16
N PRO A 48 -4.33 8.39 6.47
CA PRO A 48 -2.97 8.66 6.92
C PRO A 48 -2.02 7.50 6.59
N GLY A 49 -0.77 7.79 6.24
CA GLY A 49 0.23 6.75 5.93
C GLY A 49 0.47 5.76 7.07
N ILE A 50 0.31 6.20 8.32
CA ILE A 50 0.44 5.33 9.50
C ILE A 50 -0.71 4.31 9.60
N GLU A 51 -1.85 4.54 8.96
CA GLU A 51 -3.01 3.64 9.02
C GLU A 51 -3.06 2.63 7.87
N VAL A 52 -2.14 2.72 6.90
CA VAL A 52 -2.10 1.82 5.75
C VAL A 52 -1.98 0.36 6.19
N TYR A 53 -1.32 0.04 7.31
CA TYR A 53 -1.24 -1.31 7.87
C TYR A 53 -2.60 -1.99 8.08
N LYS A 54 -3.69 -1.23 8.23
CA LYS A 54 -5.06 -1.78 8.34
C LYS A 54 -5.48 -2.58 7.11
N LEU A 55 -4.81 -2.38 5.98
CA LEU A 55 -5.03 -3.14 4.75
C LEU A 55 -4.28 -4.47 4.70
N ASP A 56 -3.48 -4.80 5.72
CA ASP A 56 -2.79 -6.08 5.76
C ASP A 56 -3.76 -7.17 6.19
N SER A 57 -4.29 -7.90 5.20
CA SER A 57 -5.21 -9.02 5.42
C SER A 57 -4.62 -10.13 6.30
N ARG A 58 -3.29 -10.28 6.34
CA ARG A 58 -2.61 -11.23 7.25
C ARG A 58 -2.81 -10.81 8.69
N ARG A 59 -2.72 -9.51 8.97
CA ARG A 59 -2.93 -8.95 10.32
C ARG A 59 -4.41 -8.91 10.69
N ILE A 60 -5.31 -8.70 9.74
CA ILE A 60 -6.76 -8.83 9.98
C ILE A 60 -7.10 -10.27 10.39
N LEU A 61 -6.45 -11.26 9.76
CA LEU A 61 -6.63 -12.66 10.15
C LEU A 61 -6.00 -12.95 11.51
N GLU A 62 -4.77 -12.50 11.78
CA GLU A 62 -4.08 -12.68 13.07
C GLU A 62 -4.74 -11.92 14.24
N SER A 63 -5.32 -10.75 14.00
CA SER A 63 -6.02 -9.97 15.04
C SER A 63 -7.37 -10.56 15.44
N GLN A 64 -8.01 -11.33 14.55
CA GLN A 64 -9.11 -12.23 14.95
C GLN A 64 -8.64 -13.34 15.92
N TRP A 65 -7.36 -13.74 15.88
CA TRP A 65 -6.80 -14.70 16.84
C TRP A 65 -6.32 -14.03 18.14
N ASN A 66 -5.85 -12.79 18.09
CA ASN A 66 -5.33 -12.05 19.25
C ASN A 66 -6.39 -11.32 20.10
N PHE A 67 -7.67 -11.36 19.72
CA PHE A 67 -8.76 -10.86 20.58
C PHE A 67 -9.09 -11.80 21.76
N LEU A 68 -8.37 -12.92 21.89
CA LEU A 68 -8.44 -13.87 23.00
C LEU A 68 -7.13 -13.93 23.81
N GLU A 69 -6.54 -12.78 24.14
CA GLU A 69 -5.58 -12.70 25.24
C GLU A 69 -6.17 -11.84 26.37
N VAL A 70 -7.16 -12.41 27.06
CA VAL A 70 -7.60 -11.92 28.37
C VAL A 70 -6.55 -12.39 29.38
N SER A 71 -5.70 -11.48 29.84
CA SER A 71 -4.90 -11.72 31.04
C SER A 71 -5.83 -11.69 32.26
N VAL A 72 -5.94 -12.81 32.98
CA VAL A 72 -6.82 -13.00 34.15
C VAL A 72 -6.10 -12.64 35.45
N GLU A 73 -4.92 -12.01 35.42
CA GLU A 73 -4.11 -11.85 36.64
C GLU A 73 -4.02 -10.44 37.23
N ASP A 74 -4.57 -9.40 36.60
CA ASP A 74 -4.74 -8.13 37.31
C ASP A 74 -5.89 -7.32 36.72
N SER A 75 -6.80 -6.84 37.58
CA SER A 75 -8.00 -6.08 37.16
C SER A 75 -7.68 -4.66 36.69
N SER A 76 -6.52 -4.45 36.06
CA SER A 76 -6.11 -3.19 35.47
C SER A 76 -6.19 -3.28 33.94
N ILE A 77 -7.17 -2.55 33.38
CA ILE A 77 -7.24 -2.30 31.93
C ILE A 77 -6.09 -1.34 31.60
N SER A 78 -4.94 -1.90 31.24
CA SER A 78 -3.82 -1.10 30.73
C SER A 78 -4.11 -0.75 29.27
N VAL A 79 -4.44 0.52 29.02
CA VAL A 79 -4.51 1.06 27.67
C VAL A 79 -3.11 0.98 27.07
N ARG A 80 -2.89 0.06 26.11
CA ARG A 80 -1.62 0.00 25.41
C ARG A 80 -1.38 1.34 24.70
N PRO A 81 -0.17 1.92 24.80
CA PRO A 81 0.19 3.09 24.02
C PRO A 81 -0.06 2.86 22.53
N THR A 82 -0.48 3.89 21.80
CA THR A 82 -0.58 3.82 20.35
C THR A 82 0.78 3.38 19.78
N PRO A 83 0.85 2.29 19.01
CA PRO A 83 2.12 1.80 18.49
C PRO A 83 2.76 2.84 17.58
N SER A 84 4.05 3.03 17.75
CA SER A 84 4.88 3.88 16.89
C SER A 84 4.92 3.34 15.46
N ALA A 85 5.24 4.21 14.49
CA ALA A 85 5.33 3.79 13.09
C ALA A 85 6.32 2.63 12.86
N SER A 86 7.42 2.59 13.61
CA SER A 86 8.40 1.49 13.59
C SER A 86 7.88 0.20 14.19
N GLU A 87 6.86 0.27 15.06
CA GLU A 87 6.16 -0.91 15.61
C GLU A 87 5.07 -1.42 14.67
N LEU A 88 4.41 -0.52 13.94
CA LEU A 88 3.44 -0.91 12.93
C LEU A 88 4.15 -1.51 11.70
N TYR A 89 5.22 -0.89 11.24
CA TYR A 89 6.00 -1.34 10.11
C TYR A 89 7.34 -1.91 10.57
N HIS A 90 7.33 -3.13 11.10
CA HIS A 90 8.54 -3.80 11.60
C HIS A 90 9.46 -4.33 10.50
N THR A 91 8.90 -4.66 9.34
CA THR A 91 9.64 -5.26 8.21
C THR A 91 9.20 -4.65 6.88
N LEU A 92 10.02 -4.84 5.85
CA LEU A 92 9.65 -4.47 4.48
C LEU A 92 8.33 -5.12 4.05
N ASP A 93 8.07 -6.37 4.43
CA ASP A 93 6.81 -7.05 4.10
C ASP A 93 5.60 -6.49 4.82
N SER A 94 5.76 -6.06 6.09
CA SER A 94 4.68 -5.37 6.83
C SER A 94 4.33 -4.00 6.23
N LEU A 95 5.24 -3.42 5.44
CA LEU A 95 5.03 -2.17 4.72
C LEU A 95 4.46 -2.42 3.32
N LEU A 96 5.07 -3.30 2.53
CA LEU A 96 4.73 -3.49 1.12
C LEU A 96 3.40 -4.18 0.91
N VAL A 97 3.02 -5.16 1.73
CA VAL A 97 1.74 -5.88 1.55
C VAL A 97 0.52 -4.95 1.66
N PRO A 98 0.32 -4.21 2.76
CA PRO A 98 -0.79 -3.26 2.83
C PRO A 98 -0.68 -2.12 1.81
N LEU A 99 0.54 -1.68 1.47
CA LEU A 99 0.75 -0.66 0.44
C LEU A 99 0.36 -1.16 -0.96
N ASN A 100 0.61 -2.42 -1.28
CA ASN A 100 0.19 -3.02 -2.55
C ASN A 100 -1.34 -3.15 -2.62
N ALA A 101 -2.02 -3.44 -1.50
CA ALA A 101 -3.48 -3.41 -1.43
C ALA A 101 -4.01 -1.99 -1.67
N TYR A 102 -3.41 -0.98 -1.03
CA TYR A 102 -3.71 0.44 -1.26
C TYR A 102 -3.58 0.82 -2.74
N PHE A 103 -2.45 0.47 -3.37
CA PHE A 103 -2.23 0.74 -4.79
C PHE A 103 -3.17 -0.02 -5.71
N SER A 104 -3.59 -1.23 -5.35
CA SER A 104 -4.55 -2.00 -6.14
C SER A 104 -5.93 -1.32 -6.14
N ILE A 105 -6.40 -0.85 -4.98
CA ILE A 105 -7.65 -0.07 -4.84
C ILE A 105 -7.57 1.20 -5.69
N LEU A 106 -6.46 1.95 -5.59
CA LEU A 106 -6.24 3.15 -6.40
C LEU A 106 -6.16 2.88 -7.90
N CYS A 107 -5.54 1.78 -8.33
CA CYS A 107 -5.50 1.39 -9.74
C CYS A 107 -6.91 1.17 -10.29
N LEU A 108 -7.70 0.34 -9.60
CA LEU A 108 -9.07 0.01 -10.01
C LEU A 108 -9.93 1.27 -10.10
N HIS A 109 -9.91 2.08 -9.03
CA HIS A 109 -10.67 3.33 -8.99
C HIS A 109 -10.19 4.34 -10.04
N GLY A 110 -8.88 4.58 -10.10
CA GLY A 110 -8.27 5.57 -10.99
C GLY A 110 -8.51 5.25 -12.46
N LEU A 111 -8.28 4.00 -12.88
CA LEU A 111 -8.52 3.57 -14.28
C LEU A 111 -10.00 3.70 -14.66
N ALA A 112 -10.91 3.43 -13.73
CA ALA A 112 -12.34 3.63 -13.95
C ALA A 112 -12.75 5.10 -14.05
N ASN A 113 -11.95 6.02 -13.49
CA ASN A 113 -12.21 7.46 -13.48
C ASN A 113 -11.24 8.24 -14.41
N GLY A 114 -10.74 7.57 -15.45
CA GLY A 114 -10.00 8.23 -16.55
C GLY A 114 -8.51 8.47 -16.30
N GLN A 115 -7.93 7.88 -15.25
CA GLN A 115 -6.48 7.90 -15.08
C GLN A 115 -5.78 7.08 -16.18
N PRO A 116 -4.54 7.44 -16.55
CA PRO A 116 -3.81 6.72 -17.60
C PRO A 116 -3.58 5.24 -17.25
N PRO A 117 -3.56 4.33 -18.26
CA PRO A 117 -3.18 2.92 -18.08
C PRO A 117 -1.79 2.71 -17.47
N MET A 118 -0.94 3.74 -17.49
CA MET A 118 0.40 3.74 -16.89
C MET A 118 0.39 3.94 -15.36
N LEU A 119 -0.77 4.21 -14.75
CA LEU A 119 -0.91 4.41 -13.31
C LEU A 119 -0.21 3.32 -12.45
N PRO A 120 -0.39 2.01 -12.74
CA PRO A 120 0.30 0.95 -11.99
C PRO A 120 1.83 1.05 -12.05
N CYS A 121 2.39 1.58 -13.14
CA CYS A 121 3.83 1.73 -13.30
C CYS A 121 4.42 2.76 -12.32
N HIS A 122 3.66 3.80 -11.96
CA HIS A 122 4.09 4.77 -10.94
C HIS A 122 4.19 4.11 -9.57
N PHE A 123 3.18 3.32 -9.19
CA PHE A 123 3.16 2.58 -7.92
C PHE A 123 4.27 1.52 -7.85
N PHE A 124 4.48 0.77 -8.94
CA PHE A 124 5.56 -0.22 -9.00
C PHE A 124 6.95 0.41 -8.84
N ARG A 125 7.17 1.59 -9.43
CA ARG A 125 8.42 2.34 -9.26
C ARG A 125 8.65 2.73 -7.81
N TYR A 126 7.61 3.18 -7.11
CA TYR A 126 7.69 3.50 -5.70
C TYR A 126 8.03 2.26 -4.85
N SER A 127 7.32 1.15 -5.03
CA SER A 127 7.60 -0.10 -4.29
C SER A 127 9.03 -0.59 -4.54
N SER A 128 9.49 -0.55 -5.80
CA SER A 128 10.88 -0.90 -6.16
C SER A 128 11.90 0.03 -5.50
N HIS A 129 11.58 1.32 -5.41
CA HIS A 129 12.41 2.29 -4.72
C HIS A 129 12.51 2.01 -3.23
N LEU A 130 11.39 1.69 -2.55
CA LEU A 130 11.40 1.26 -1.15
C LEU A 130 12.32 0.05 -0.93
N VAL A 131 12.19 -0.99 -1.76
CA VAL A 131 13.07 -2.17 -1.71
C VAL A 131 14.54 -1.74 -1.80
N LYS A 132 14.89 -0.87 -2.76
CA LYS A 132 16.27 -0.40 -2.94
C LYS A 132 16.81 0.35 -1.72
N ILE A 133 16.04 1.27 -1.14
CA ILE A 133 16.51 2.07 -0.01
C ILE A 133 16.65 1.26 1.28
N THR A 134 15.86 0.19 1.48
CA THR A 134 16.05 -0.69 2.64
C THR A 134 17.42 -1.37 2.69
N ALA A 135 18.04 -1.63 1.53
CA ALA A 135 19.38 -2.20 1.48
C ALA A 135 20.48 -1.20 1.88
N GLN A 136 20.22 0.10 1.75
CA GLN A 136 21.23 1.16 1.85
C GLN A 136 21.11 2.01 3.11
N TYR A 137 19.91 2.09 3.69
CA TYR A 137 19.59 2.99 4.78
C TYR A 137 18.98 2.24 5.97
N GLU A 138 19.07 2.84 7.14
CA GLU A 138 18.45 2.32 8.36
C GLU A 138 16.93 2.21 8.22
N TRP A 139 16.36 1.16 8.81
CA TRP A 139 14.93 0.85 8.62
C TRP A 139 14.01 1.96 9.15
N SER A 140 14.31 2.50 10.33
CA SER A 140 13.55 3.62 10.91
C SER A 140 13.51 4.84 9.99
N ALA A 141 14.62 5.16 9.34
CA ALA A 141 14.71 6.24 8.35
C ALA A 141 13.87 5.97 7.11
N VAL A 142 13.86 4.72 6.62
CA VAL A 142 13.00 4.30 5.50
C VAL A 142 11.51 4.45 5.84
N VAL A 143 11.11 4.08 7.05
CA VAL A 143 9.71 4.25 7.50
C VAL A 143 9.33 5.73 7.57
N LEU A 144 10.18 6.59 8.12
CA LEU A 144 9.92 8.04 8.16
C LEU A 144 9.84 8.66 6.75
N TYR A 145 10.79 8.30 5.87
CA TYR A 145 10.75 8.69 4.46
C TYR A 145 9.45 8.25 3.78
N HIS A 146 9.01 7.02 4.03
CA HIS A 146 7.76 6.51 3.47
C HIS A 146 6.56 7.33 3.94
N LEU A 147 6.42 7.59 5.24
CA LEU A 147 5.29 8.36 5.79
C LEU A 147 5.24 9.79 5.25
N ALA A 148 6.40 10.46 5.16
CA ALA A 148 6.52 11.79 4.59
C ALA A 148 6.17 11.80 3.09
N SER A 149 6.71 10.83 2.33
CA SER A 149 6.42 10.64 0.91
C SER A 149 4.93 10.41 0.69
N PHE A 150 4.34 9.47 1.42
CA PHE A 150 2.92 9.11 1.34
C PHE A 150 2.04 10.35 1.54
N SER A 151 2.30 11.12 2.60
CA SER A 151 1.56 12.34 2.92
C SER A 151 1.65 13.38 1.80
N ARG A 152 2.81 13.51 1.15
CA ARG A 152 3.01 14.40 0.00
C ARG A 152 2.24 13.91 -1.23
N ARG A 153 2.30 12.61 -1.54
CA ARG A 153 1.57 12.01 -2.66
C ARG A 153 0.06 12.07 -2.49
N CYS A 154 -0.47 11.93 -1.26
CA CYS A 154 -1.89 12.15 -0.99
C CYS A 154 -2.35 13.58 -1.35
N ARG A 155 -1.52 14.60 -1.09
CA ARG A 155 -1.84 15.98 -1.50
C ARG A 155 -1.87 16.15 -3.01
N GLU A 156 -0.92 15.55 -3.71
CA GLU A 156 -0.86 15.58 -5.18
C GLU A 156 -2.04 14.85 -5.83
N MET A 157 -2.39 13.66 -5.32
CA MET A 157 -3.52 12.90 -5.84
C MET A 157 -4.86 13.60 -5.61
N ARG A 158 -5.02 14.41 -4.54
CA ARG A 158 -6.19 15.29 -4.37
C ARG A 158 -6.31 16.35 -5.47
N ALA A 159 -5.20 16.73 -6.10
CA ALA A 159 -5.17 17.57 -7.29
C ALA A 159 -5.25 16.76 -8.60
N GLY A 160 -5.39 15.44 -8.52
CA GLY A 160 -5.45 14.53 -9.67
C GLY A 160 -4.09 14.12 -10.25
N ASP A 161 -2.97 14.50 -9.62
CA ASP A 161 -1.62 14.11 -10.08
C ASP A 161 -1.12 12.86 -9.34
N TYR A 162 -1.00 11.77 -10.07
CA TYR A 162 -0.46 10.49 -9.58
C TYR A 162 1.00 10.26 -9.97
N THR A 163 1.57 11.13 -10.82
CA THR A 163 2.91 10.92 -11.38
C THR A 163 4.00 11.01 -10.33
N GLY A 164 3.73 11.68 -9.21
CA GLY A 164 4.63 11.77 -8.06
C GLY A 164 5.05 10.42 -7.51
N TRP A 165 4.18 9.40 -7.53
CA TRP A 165 4.55 8.04 -7.09
C TRP A 165 5.69 7.44 -7.93
N GLY A 166 5.77 7.80 -9.20
CA GLY A 166 6.83 7.32 -10.09
C GLY A 166 8.16 8.05 -9.97
N ARG A 167 8.26 9.06 -9.09
CA ARG A 167 9.44 9.92 -8.94
C ARG A 167 10.06 9.71 -7.56
N VAL A 168 11.39 9.70 -7.53
CA VAL A 168 12.14 9.74 -6.27
C VAL A 168 12.09 11.17 -5.74
N ASP A 169 11.77 11.30 -4.46
CA ASP A 169 11.67 12.60 -3.80
C ASP A 169 13.02 12.95 -3.16
N MET A 170 13.83 13.73 -3.88
CA MET A 170 15.21 14.03 -3.48
C MET A 170 15.28 14.82 -2.17
N ASP A 171 14.37 15.76 -1.95
CA ASP A 171 14.33 16.55 -0.72
C ASP A 171 14.08 15.63 0.49
N LEU A 172 13.13 14.70 0.37
CA LEU A 172 12.85 13.72 1.43
C LEU A 172 14.00 12.71 1.59
N MET A 173 14.71 12.37 0.51
CA MET A 173 15.91 11.54 0.63
C MET A 173 17.00 12.25 1.43
N GLU A 174 17.27 13.53 1.15
CA GLU A 174 18.27 14.32 1.86
C GLU A 174 17.89 14.51 3.34
N GLU A 175 16.61 14.73 3.64
CA GLU A 175 16.12 14.94 5.00
C GLU A 175 16.16 13.65 5.83
N PHE A 176 15.61 12.55 5.32
CA PHE A 176 15.39 11.34 6.12
C PHE A 176 16.45 10.26 5.90
N LEU A 177 16.91 10.05 4.67
CA LEU A 177 17.72 8.89 4.31
C LEU A 177 19.21 9.17 4.39
N VAL A 178 19.71 10.23 3.74
CA VAL A 178 21.15 10.54 3.65
C VAL A 178 21.86 10.53 5.01
N PRO A 179 21.31 11.12 6.09
CA PRO A 179 21.95 11.11 7.41
C PRO A 179 22.02 9.71 8.05
N ASN A 180 21.20 8.77 7.58
CA ASN A 180 20.97 7.44 8.15
C ASN A 180 21.42 6.32 7.22
N GLN A 181 22.48 6.55 6.44
CA GLN A 181 23.06 5.52 5.58
C GLN A 181 23.73 4.42 6.41
N LYS A 182 23.50 3.17 6.03
CA LYS A 182 24.18 2.02 6.64
C LYS A 182 25.68 2.15 6.38
N HIS A 183 26.46 2.23 7.44
CA HIS A 183 27.91 2.27 7.33
C HIS A 183 28.39 0.89 6.88
N SER A 184 28.73 0.74 5.60
CA SER A 184 29.39 -0.49 5.14
C SER A 184 30.76 -0.55 5.80
N HIS A 185 30.99 -1.52 6.69
CA HIS A 185 32.32 -1.77 7.23
C HIS A 185 33.32 -1.91 6.07
N PRO A 186 34.38 -1.08 5.99
CA PRO A 186 35.43 -1.31 5.02
C PRO A 186 36.08 -2.65 5.36
N LYS A 187 36.02 -3.62 4.43
CA LYS A 187 36.76 -4.88 4.56
C LYS A 187 38.24 -4.54 4.83
N PRO A 188 38.89 -5.15 5.85
CA PRO A 188 40.31 -4.90 6.08
C PRO A 188 41.08 -5.33 4.83
N ARG A 189 41.83 -4.39 4.22
CA ARG A 189 42.81 -4.70 3.18
C ARG A 189 43.80 -5.69 3.78
N LYS A 190 43.73 -6.96 3.39
CA LYS A 190 44.82 -7.90 3.62
C LYS A 190 46.02 -7.39 2.83
N ASN A 191 46.90 -6.65 3.51
CA ASN A 191 48.22 -6.34 3.01
C ASN A 191 48.98 -7.67 2.92
N GLY A 192 48.91 -8.30 1.74
CA GLY A 192 49.79 -9.39 1.38
C GLY A 192 51.22 -8.86 1.29
N ARG A 193 52.00 -9.09 2.34
CA ARG A 193 53.45 -8.93 2.32
C ARG A 193 54.05 -10.12 3.06
N GLN A 194 54.56 -11.09 2.28
CA GLN A 194 55.75 -11.90 2.59
C GLN A 194 55.87 -13.00 1.52
N ARG A 195 56.78 -12.83 0.58
CA ARG A 195 58.09 -13.50 0.57
C ARG A 195 59.00 -12.85 -0.46
#